data_AF-A0A3N9N734-F1
#
_entry.id   AF-A0A3N9N734-F1
#
_cell.length_a   1.000
_cell.length_b   1.000
_cell.length_c   1.000
_cell.angle_alpha   90.00
_cell.angle_beta   90.00
_cell.angle_gamma   90.00
#
_symmetry.space_group_name_H-M   'P 1'
#
loop_
_entity.id
_entity.type
_entity.pdbx_description
1 polymer ?
#
loop_
_entity_poly.entity_id
_entity_poly.type
_entity_poly.pdbx_seq_one_letter_code
_entity_poly.pdbx_strand_id
1 'polypeptide(L)'
;MSSKPDKSSLDIKPSEVSHPRVLIDLDGVIRDFIGSLIRVYNRIHPHHDVLPVNSRKLEEFFPIGHKIYEFMEPGYIEEIMEEADVYPGALEALNRWKNDFDLVVVTAQPDISKASTYIWIGKNRIPANEVHITYYKSKIDGIALLDDFTDNLREFADTGRLAVCLDQPWNQHWKGPRVKTVDEFFRLVQARIYQNEVQVRNEPGKA
;
A
#
# COMPACT_ATOMS: atom_id res chain seq x y z
N MET A 1 -22.97 -39.13 17.43
CA MET A 1 -23.11 -37.74 17.90
C MET A 1 -21.82 -37.02 17.58
N SER A 2 -21.82 -36.15 16.57
CA SER A 2 -20.64 -35.35 16.22
C SER A 2 -20.60 -34.14 17.16
N SER A 3 -19.55 -34.01 17.97
CA SER A 3 -19.36 -32.88 18.87
C SER A 3 -19.14 -31.62 18.04
N LYS A 4 -19.97 -30.60 18.24
CA LYS A 4 -19.77 -29.28 17.65
C LYS A 4 -18.41 -28.74 18.13
N PRO A 5 -17.58 -28.15 17.26
CA PRO A 5 -16.35 -27.50 17.69
C PRO A 5 -16.69 -26.37 18.67
N ASP A 6 -15.95 -26.35 19.77
CA ASP A 6 -16.07 -25.33 20.81
C ASP A 6 -15.76 -23.94 20.22
N LYS A 7 -16.77 -23.06 20.19
CA LYS A 7 -16.65 -21.71 19.66
C LYS A 7 -15.73 -20.83 20.51
N SER A 8 -15.40 -21.23 21.74
CA SER A 8 -14.62 -20.43 22.69
C SER A 8 -13.16 -20.23 22.29
N SER A 9 -12.60 -21.10 21.44
CA SER A 9 -11.19 -21.02 21.01
C SER A 9 -10.94 -20.12 19.81
N LEU A 10 -11.99 -19.66 19.13
CA LEU A 10 -11.89 -18.89 17.89
C LEU A 10 -11.90 -17.37 18.09
N ASP A 11 -12.23 -16.89 19.29
CA ASP A 11 -12.39 -15.45 19.60
C ASP A 11 -11.71 -15.10 20.93
N ILE A 12 -10.44 -15.49 21.06
CA ILE A 12 -9.62 -15.14 22.21
C ILE A 12 -9.00 -13.78 21.94
N LYS A 13 -9.32 -12.79 22.78
CA LYS A 13 -8.65 -11.48 22.75
C LYS A 13 -7.14 -11.69 22.89
N PRO A 14 -6.32 -11.29 21.91
CA PRO A 14 -4.88 -11.44 21.98
C PRO A 14 -4.31 -10.60 23.13
N SER A 15 -3.15 -11.01 23.66
CA SER A 15 -2.39 -10.21 24.62
C SER A 15 -2.01 -8.87 24.01
N GLU A 16 -2.07 -7.81 24.81
CA GLU A 16 -1.72 -6.45 24.40
C GLU A 16 -0.20 -6.35 24.19
N VAL A 17 0.25 -6.57 22.96
CA VAL A 17 1.62 -6.33 22.52
C VAL A 17 1.57 -5.15 21.56
N SER A 18 2.27 -4.06 21.90
CA SER A 18 2.36 -2.89 21.03
C SER A 18 3.47 -3.13 20.01
N HIS A 19 3.13 -3.18 18.73
CA HIS A 19 4.12 -3.15 17.66
C HIS A 19 4.23 -1.72 17.07
N PRO A 20 5.36 -1.35 16.46
CA PRO A 20 5.44 -0.12 15.69
C PRO A 20 4.44 -0.15 14.53
N ARG A 21 3.68 0.93 14.35
CA ARG A 21 2.68 1.07 13.28
C ARG A 21 3.32 1.60 12.02
N VAL A 22 3.14 0.91 10.90
CA VAL A 22 3.64 1.34 9.59
C VAL A 22 2.50 1.44 8.58
N LEU A 23 2.49 2.54 7.83
CA LEU A 23 1.48 2.84 6.84
C LEU A 23 1.97 2.39 5.47
N ILE A 24 1.10 1.74 4.72
CA ILE A 24 1.42 1.16 3.41
C ILE A 24 0.31 1.55 2.44
N ASP A 25 0.68 2.21 1.34
CA ASP A 25 -0.26 2.44 0.24
C ASP A 25 -0.63 1.14 -0.48
N LEU A 26 -1.73 1.17 -1.22
CA LEU A 26 -2.24 0.03 -1.96
C LEU A 26 -1.83 0.08 -3.42
N ASP A 27 -2.31 1.07 -4.18
CA ASP A 27 -2.11 1.15 -5.64
C ASP A 27 -0.69 1.60 -5.99
N GLY A 28 -0.02 0.87 -6.87
CA GLY A 28 1.39 1.17 -7.18
C GLY A 28 2.37 0.72 -6.10
N VAL A 29 1.89 0.08 -5.02
CA VAL A 29 2.73 -0.47 -3.94
C VAL A 29 2.49 -1.95 -3.69
N ILE A 30 1.25 -2.34 -3.41
CA ILE A 30 0.85 -3.74 -3.19
C ILE A 30 -0.03 -4.25 -4.34
N ARG A 31 -0.94 -3.43 -4.85
CA ARG A 31 -1.85 -3.75 -5.96
C ARG A 31 -1.35 -3.15 -7.26
N ASP A 32 -1.23 -3.98 -8.30
CA ASP A 32 -0.90 -3.53 -9.65
C ASP A 32 -2.14 -3.03 -10.40
N PHE A 33 -2.65 -1.88 -9.94
CA PHE A 33 -3.80 -1.21 -10.55
C PHE A 33 -3.55 -0.88 -12.03
N ILE A 34 -2.36 -0.38 -12.36
CA ILE A 34 -2.02 0.01 -13.74
C ILE A 34 -1.95 -1.22 -14.65
N GLY A 35 -1.31 -2.31 -14.22
CA GLY A 35 -1.29 -3.55 -14.99
C GLY A 35 -2.70 -4.10 -15.26
N SER A 36 -3.58 -4.05 -14.25
CA SER A 36 -4.99 -4.43 -14.39
C SER A 36 -5.74 -3.53 -15.38
N LEU A 37 -5.58 -2.21 -15.29
CA LEU A 37 -6.18 -1.26 -16.21
C LEU A 37 -5.70 -1.49 -17.66
N ILE A 38 -4.40 -1.69 -17.87
CA ILE A 38 -3.83 -2.00 -19.19
C ILE A 38 -4.43 -3.29 -19.75
N ARG A 39 -4.58 -4.32 -18.93
CA ARG A 39 -5.18 -5.60 -19.32
C ARG A 39 -6.63 -5.42 -19.80
N VAL A 40 -7.45 -4.72 -19.03
CA VAL A 40 -8.86 -4.45 -19.38
C VAL A 40 -8.94 -3.56 -20.62
N TYR A 41 -8.11 -2.52 -20.69
CA TYR A 41 -8.02 -1.62 -21.84
C TYR A 41 -7.67 -2.37 -23.14
N ASN A 42 -6.63 -3.21 -23.13
CA ASN A 42 -6.19 -3.97 -24.30
C ASN A 42 -7.23 -4.99 -24.76
N ARG A 43 -8.07 -5.51 -23.86
CA ARG A 43 -9.19 -6.38 -24.23
C ARG A 43 -10.26 -5.63 -25.04
N ILE A 44 -10.52 -4.36 -24.71
CA ILE A 44 -11.49 -3.50 -25.42
C ILE A 44 -10.86 -2.88 -26.68
N HIS A 45 -9.57 -2.57 -26.64
CA HIS A 45 -8.82 -1.91 -27.71
C HIS A 45 -7.60 -2.73 -28.14
N PRO A 46 -7.77 -3.91 -28.75
CA PRO A 46 -6.67 -4.87 -29.03
C PRO A 46 -5.64 -4.39 -30.06
N HIS A 47 -5.89 -3.28 -30.75
CA HIS A 47 -4.99 -2.69 -31.74
C HIS A 47 -4.33 -1.38 -31.26
N HIS A 48 -4.53 -1.01 -29.99
CA HIS A 48 -3.92 0.17 -29.40
C HIS A 48 -2.62 -0.21 -28.68
N ASP A 49 -1.57 0.57 -28.93
CA ASP A 49 -0.32 0.44 -28.20
C ASP A 49 -0.30 1.44 -27.03
N VAL A 50 -0.34 0.93 -25.79
CA VAL A 50 -0.17 1.74 -24.59
C VAL A 50 1.29 2.18 -24.48
N LEU A 51 1.52 3.48 -24.31
CA LEU A 51 2.88 4.03 -24.17
C LEU A 51 3.49 3.67 -22.81
N PRO A 52 4.83 3.79 -22.64
CA PRO A 52 5.48 3.55 -21.36
C PRO A 52 4.86 4.40 -20.24
N VAL A 53 4.45 3.74 -19.15
CA VAL A 53 3.86 4.40 -17.98
C VAL A 53 4.95 5.10 -17.19
N ASN A 54 5.10 6.41 -17.35
CA ASN A 54 6.10 7.24 -16.68
C ASN A 54 5.48 8.45 -15.95
N SER A 55 4.16 8.47 -15.84
CA SER A 55 3.37 9.54 -15.25
C SER A 55 2.14 8.97 -14.55
N ARG A 56 1.54 9.76 -13.65
CA ARG A 56 0.28 9.44 -12.96
C ARG A 56 -0.95 9.87 -13.77
N LYS A 57 -0.77 10.59 -14.87
CA LYS A 57 -1.83 11.04 -15.77
C LYS A 57 -2.06 9.99 -16.85
N LEU A 58 -3.19 9.31 -16.78
CA LEU A 58 -3.48 8.15 -17.63
C LEU A 58 -3.55 8.55 -19.11
N GLU A 59 -4.11 9.73 -19.40
CA GLU A 59 -4.25 10.28 -20.74
C GLU A 59 -2.93 10.49 -21.47
N GLU A 60 -1.79 10.53 -20.75
CA GLU A 60 -0.47 10.71 -21.36
C GLU A 60 0.06 9.43 -22.02
N PHE A 61 -0.50 8.25 -21.69
CA PHE A 61 -0.01 6.98 -22.21
C PHE A 61 -1.08 6.04 -22.78
N PHE A 62 -2.36 6.31 -22.58
CA PHE A 62 -3.44 5.61 -23.28
C PHE A 62 -3.85 6.35 -24.56
N PRO A 63 -3.85 5.68 -25.74
CA PRO A 63 -4.21 6.30 -27.03
C PRO A 63 -5.56 7.02 -27.12
N ILE A 64 -6.51 6.70 -26.23
CA ILE A 64 -7.83 7.35 -26.19
C ILE A 64 -7.83 8.67 -25.39
N GLY A 65 -6.68 9.10 -24.87
CA GLY A 65 -6.53 10.32 -24.08
C GLY A 65 -7.43 10.32 -22.85
N HIS A 66 -8.07 11.45 -22.55
CA HIS A 66 -8.94 11.60 -21.37
C HIS A 66 -10.11 10.62 -21.29
N LYS A 67 -10.52 9.97 -22.39
CA LYS A 67 -11.55 8.93 -22.34
C LYS A 67 -11.15 7.71 -21.52
N ILE A 68 -9.86 7.54 -21.21
CA ILE A 68 -9.41 6.47 -20.31
C ILE A 68 -10.10 6.51 -18.94
N TYR A 69 -10.50 7.69 -18.48
CA TYR A 69 -11.20 7.83 -17.21
C TYR A 69 -12.62 7.23 -17.23
N GLU A 70 -13.20 6.93 -18.40
CA GLU A 70 -14.44 6.15 -18.53
C GLU A 70 -14.25 4.71 -18.00
N PHE A 71 -13.02 4.18 -17.97
CA PHE A 71 -12.73 2.88 -17.35
C PHE A 71 -12.82 2.92 -15.82
N MET A 72 -12.97 4.10 -15.21
CA MET A 72 -13.18 4.27 -13.77
C MET A 72 -14.67 4.26 -13.40
N GLU A 73 -15.56 4.14 -14.38
CA GLU A 73 -17.02 4.09 -14.20
C GLU A 73 -17.51 2.66 -13.86
N PRO A 74 -18.75 2.52 -13.33
CA PRO A 74 -19.30 1.21 -12.99
C PRO A 74 -19.28 0.25 -14.18
N GLY A 75 -18.93 -1.00 -13.91
CA GLY A 75 -18.78 -2.06 -14.89
C GLY A 75 -17.32 -2.37 -15.20
N TYR A 76 -16.48 -1.34 -15.40
CA TYR A 76 -15.04 -1.52 -15.62
C TYR A 76 -14.24 -1.48 -14.32
N ILE A 77 -14.54 -0.52 -13.45
CA ILE A 77 -13.72 -0.26 -12.26
C ILE A 77 -13.70 -1.45 -11.30
N GLU A 78 -14.80 -2.20 -11.18
CA GLU A 78 -14.87 -3.39 -10.33
C GLU A 78 -13.90 -4.47 -10.83
N GLU A 79 -13.90 -4.77 -12.13
CA GLU A 79 -12.95 -5.73 -12.72
C GLU A 79 -11.50 -5.26 -12.56
N ILE A 80 -11.24 -3.97 -12.84
CA ILE A 80 -9.90 -3.40 -12.74
C ILE A 80 -9.39 -3.48 -11.30
N MET A 81 -10.22 -3.13 -10.33
CA MET A 81 -9.82 -3.04 -8.92
C MET A 81 -9.77 -4.40 -8.23
N GLU A 82 -10.73 -5.28 -8.50
CA GLU A 82 -10.89 -6.54 -7.78
C GLU A 82 -10.07 -7.69 -8.35
N GLU A 83 -9.71 -7.63 -9.62
CA GLU A 83 -8.91 -8.64 -10.33
C GLU A 83 -7.50 -8.13 -10.65
N ALA A 84 -7.06 -7.03 -10.03
CA ALA A 84 -5.68 -6.58 -10.12
C ALA A 84 -4.75 -7.58 -9.42
N ASP A 85 -3.59 -7.82 -10.02
CA ASP A 85 -2.58 -8.69 -9.42
C ASP A 85 -1.90 -7.99 -8.24
N VAL A 86 -1.36 -8.79 -7.32
CA VAL A 86 -0.45 -8.30 -6.28
C VAL A 86 0.94 -8.11 -6.91
N TYR A 87 1.63 -7.01 -6.59
CA TYR A 87 3.02 -6.83 -7.02
C TYR A 87 3.92 -7.97 -6.52
N PRO A 88 4.84 -8.49 -7.34
CA PRO A 88 5.72 -9.59 -6.95
C PRO A 88 6.46 -9.34 -5.63
N GLY A 89 6.37 -10.28 -4.69
CA GLY A 89 7.05 -10.20 -3.39
C GLY A 89 6.34 -9.35 -2.33
N ALA A 90 5.30 -8.60 -2.69
CA ALA A 90 4.62 -7.71 -1.76
C ALA A 90 3.88 -8.49 -0.66
N LEU A 91 3.07 -9.50 -1.02
CA LEU A 91 2.32 -10.31 -0.05
C LEU A 91 3.24 -11.15 0.83
N GLU A 92 4.34 -11.66 0.28
CA GLU A 92 5.37 -12.40 1.01
C GLU A 92 6.04 -11.51 2.06
N ALA A 93 6.36 -10.26 1.70
CA ALA A 93 6.90 -9.29 2.64
C ALA A 93 5.91 -8.98 3.76
N LEU A 94 4.65 -8.64 3.42
CA LEU A 94 3.63 -8.36 4.43
C LEU A 94 3.46 -9.54 5.41
N ASN A 95 3.41 -10.78 4.90
CA ASN A 95 3.30 -11.96 5.76
C ASN A 95 4.52 -12.24 6.63
N ARG A 96 5.72 -11.87 6.16
CA ARG A 96 6.96 -11.99 6.94
C ARG A 96 6.97 -11.04 8.14
N TRP A 97 6.50 -9.81 7.92
CA TRP A 97 6.68 -8.70 8.87
C TRP A 97 5.47 -8.41 9.77
N LYS A 98 4.31 -9.04 9.52
CA LYS A 98 3.06 -8.82 10.29
C LYS A 98 3.13 -9.13 11.79
N ASN A 99 4.15 -9.85 12.25
CA ASN A 99 4.35 -10.13 13.67
C ASN A 99 5.33 -9.15 14.34
N ASP A 100 6.03 -8.33 13.55
CA ASP A 100 6.98 -7.33 14.04
C ASP A 100 6.41 -5.91 13.98
N PHE A 101 5.37 -5.69 13.17
CA PHE A 101 4.75 -4.40 12.89
C PHE A 101 3.23 -4.51 12.86
N ASP A 102 2.56 -3.44 13.30
CA ASP A 102 1.14 -3.25 13.04
C ASP A 102 1.00 -2.64 11.64
N LEU A 103 0.47 -3.45 10.70
CA LEU A 103 0.36 -3.12 9.29
C LEU A 103 -0.93 -2.33 9.03
N VAL A 104 -0.78 -1.06 8.66
CA VAL A 104 -1.91 -0.16 8.39
C VAL A 104 -1.95 0.13 6.89
N VAL A 105 -2.97 -0.37 6.19
CA VAL A 105 -3.20 0.00 4.79
C VAL A 105 -3.83 1.40 4.75
N VAL A 106 -3.22 2.34 4.02
CA VAL A 106 -3.73 3.70 3.88
C VAL A 106 -3.76 4.09 2.41
N THR A 107 -4.95 4.14 1.82
CA THR A 107 -5.13 4.34 0.37
C THR A 107 -6.13 5.45 0.07
N ALA A 108 -5.90 6.18 -1.02
CA ALA A 108 -6.84 7.17 -1.52
C ALA A 108 -7.70 6.53 -2.61
N GLN A 109 -9.02 6.54 -2.44
CA GLN A 109 -9.96 5.92 -3.39
C GLN A 109 -11.18 6.83 -3.58
N PRO A 110 -11.64 7.05 -4.82
CA PRO A 110 -12.95 7.66 -5.06
C PRO A 110 -14.06 6.79 -4.49
N ASP A 111 -15.21 7.38 -4.18
CA ASP A 111 -16.33 6.67 -3.51
C ASP A 111 -16.76 5.38 -4.21
N ILE A 112 -16.79 5.41 -5.54
CA ILE A 112 -17.18 4.28 -6.38
C ILE A 112 -16.29 3.04 -6.19
N SER A 113 -15.01 3.22 -5.89
CA SER A 113 -14.03 2.13 -5.87
C SER A 113 -13.72 1.62 -4.45
N LYS A 114 -14.35 2.22 -3.42
CA LYS A 114 -14.13 1.85 -2.00
C LYS A 114 -14.54 0.42 -1.71
N ALA A 115 -15.71 -0.01 -2.18
CA ALA A 115 -16.20 -1.37 -1.97
C ALA A 115 -15.26 -2.40 -2.61
N SER A 116 -14.91 -2.20 -3.88
CA SER A 116 -13.97 -3.06 -4.60
C SER A 116 -12.58 -3.10 -3.96
N THR A 117 -12.14 -2.02 -3.32
CA THR A 117 -10.89 -2.00 -2.54
C THR A 117 -10.94 -2.97 -1.37
N TYR A 118 -12.02 -2.96 -0.57
CA TYR A 118 -12.19 -3.93 0.52
C TYR A 118 -12.33 -5.37 0.02
N ILE A 119 -13.06 -5.57 -1.08
CA ILE A 119 -13.19 -6.89 -1.72
C ILE A 119 -11.81 -7.41 -2.14
N TRP A 120 -11.00 -6.58 -2.81
CA TRP A 120 -9.66 -6.95 -3.24
C TRP A 120 -8.75 -7.33 -2.06
N ILE A 121 -8.78 -6.52 -0.98
CA ILE A 121 -8.03 -6.77 0.26
C ILE A 121 -8.41 -8.13 0.85
N GLY A 122 -9.71 -8.43 0.90
CA GLY A 122 -10.23 -9.71 1.39
C GLY A 122 -9.86 -10.90 0.50
N LYS A 123 -10.04 -10.76 -0.82
CA LYS A 123 -9.68 -11.78 -1.83
C LYS A 123 -8.21 -12.18 -1.73
N ASN A 124 -7.32 -11.20 -1.59
CA ASN A 124 -5.87 -11.41 -1.53
C ASN A 124 -5.34 -11.68 -0.11
N ARG A 125 -6.22 -11.68 0.90
CA ARG A 125 -5.87 -11.92 2.32
C ARG A 125 -4.70 -11.05 2.79
N ILE A 126 -4.73 -9.77 2.46
CA ILE A 126 -3.72 -8.81 2.91
C ILE A 126 -3.74 -8.79 4.45
N PRO A 127 -2.60 -9.04 5.12
CA PRO A 127 -2.55 -9.19 6.58
C PRO A 127 -2.53 -7.82 7.28
N ALA A 128 -3.46 -6.93 6.93
CA ALA A 128 -3.58 -5.61 7.51
C ALA A 128 -4.32 -5.66 8.86
N ASN A 129 -3.80 -4.94 9.85
CA ASN A 129 -4.47 -4.70 11.13
C ASN A 129 -5.59 -3.66 10.96
N GLU A 130 -5.38 -2.68 10.09
CA GLU A 130 -6.30 -1.57 9.83
C GLU A 130 -6.30 -1.18 8.35
N VAL A 131 -7.43 -0.66 7.87
CA VAL A 131 -7.57 -0.13 6.51
C VAL A 131 -8.23 1.25 6.58
N HIS A 132 -7.50 2.27 6.15
CA HIS A 132 -7.96 3.65 6.07
C HIS A 132 -8.09 4.08 4.62
N ILE A 133 -9.31 4.39 4.18
CA ILE A 133 -9.54 5.03 2.88
C ILE A 133 -9.63 6.54 3.09
N THR A 134 -8.55 7.26 2.75
CA THR A 134 -8.42 8.70 2.98
C THR A 134 -7.43 9.36 2.00
N TYR A 135 -7.69 10.61 1.66
CA TYR A 135 -6.75 11.46 0.92
C TYR A 135 -5.69 12.09 1.83
N TYR A 136 -5.91 12.11 3.15
CA TYR A 136 -5.03 12.79 4.11
C TYR A 136 -4.17 11.78 4.89
N LYS A 137 -3.25 11.10 4.20
CA LYS A 137 -2.44 10.01 4.80
C LYS A 137 -1.55 10.50 5.94
N SER A 138 -1.10 11.76 5.89
CA SER A 138 -0.36 12.44 6.96
C SER A 138 -1.14 12.57 8.27
N LYS A 139 -2.47 12.40 8.29
CA LYS A 139 -3.26 12.43 9.53
C LYS A 139 -3.37 11.07 10.23
N ILE A 140 -2.96 10.00 9.57
CA ILE A 140 -3.00 8.66 10.16
C ILE A 140 -1.74 8.46 11.00
N ASP A 141 -1.92 7.88 12.18
CA ASP A 141 -0.84 7.61 13.12
C ASP A 141 0.02 6.42 12.68
N GLY A 142 1.32 6.54 12.91
CA GLY A 142 2.35 5.55 12.60
C GLY A 142 3.67 6.21 12.26
N ILE A 143 4.73 5.41 12.33
CA ILE A 143 6.12 5.92 12.35
C ILE A 143 6.72 6.09 10.95
N ALA A 144 6.17 5.39 9.96
CA ALA A 144 6.66 5.39 8.59
C ALA A 144 5.52 5.18 7.57
N LEU A 145 5.68 5.74 6.38
CA LEU A 145 4.79 5.56 5.22
C LEU A 145 5.58 5.02 4.03
N LEU A 146 5.11 3.92 3.44
CA LEU A 146 5.49 3.46 2.11
C LEU A 146 4.42 3.86 1.09
N ASP A 147 4.79 4.67 0.10
CA ASP A 147 3.88 5.17 -0.93
C ASP A 147 4.65 5.36 -2.25
N ASP A 148 3.96 5.35 -3.38
CA ASP A 148 4.55 5.64 -4.69
C ASP A 148 4.30 7.11 -5.11
N PHE A 149 3.35 7.80 -4.47
CA PHE A 149 2.94 9.15 -4.78
C PHE A 149 3.73 10.18 -3.98
N THR A 150 4.53 10.97 -4.69
CA THR A 150 5.47 11.89 -4.05
C THR A 150 4.82 13.02 -3.25
N ASP A 151 3.56 13.38 -3.53
CA ASP A 151 2.88 14.44 -2.78
C ASP A 151 2.47 13.92 -1.39
N ASN A 152 1.92 12.69 -1.31
CA ASN A 152 1.66 12.02 -0.02
C ASN A 152 2.94 11.90 0.81
N LEU A 153 4.05 11.54 0.16
CA LEU A 153 5.34 11.42 0.83
C LEU A 153 5.87 12.76 1.35
N ARG A 154 5.68 13.86 0.60
CA ARG A 154 6.03 15.21 1.08
C ARG A 154 5.20 15.58 2.30
N GLU A 155 3.88 15.47 2.21
CA GLU A 155 2.98 15.79 3.33
C GLU A 155 3.29 14.95 4.59
N PHE A 156 3.62 13.67 4.42
CA PHE A 156 3.99 12.80 5.54
C PHE A 156 5.37 13.14 6.11
N ALA A 157 6.34 13.48 5.26
CA ALA A 157 7.67 13.91 5.70
C ALA A 157 7.63 15.24 6.46
N ASP A 158 6.75 16.17 6.08
CA ASP A 158 6.58 17.48 6.73
C ASP A 158 6.13 17.35 8.20
N THR A 159 5.57 16.21 8.60
CA THR A 159 5.26 15.93 10.01
C THR A 159 6.47 15.41 10.79
N GLY A 160 7.67 15.38 10.19
CA GLY A 160 8.90 14.85 10.79
C GLY A 160 9.00 13.32 10.84
N ARG A 161 8.11 12.60 10.16
CA ARG A 161 8.06 11.12 10.14
C ARG A 161 8.72 10.55 8.90
N LEU A 162 8.98 9.24 8.90
CA LEU A 162 9.70 8.57 7.83
C LEU A 162 8.80 8.33 6.61
N ALA A 163 8.94 9.15 5.57
CA ALA A 163 8.34 8.91 4.26
C ALA A 163 9.32 8.15 3.35
N VAL A 164 8.91 6.99 2.81
CA VAL A 164 9.72 6.14 1.94
C VAL A 164 8.99 5.93 0.62
N CYS A 165 9.67 6.25 -0.47
CA CYS A 165 9.14 6.01 -1.81
C CYS A 165 9.38 4.55 -2.22
N LEU A 166 8.34 3.86 -2.67
CA LEU A 166 8.56 2.67 -3.51
C LEU A 166 8.93 3.13 -4.92
N ASP A 167 10.00 2.58 -5.46
CA ASP A 167 10.53 2.97 -6.76
C ASP A 167 9.55 2.61 -7.89
N GLN A 168 9.04 3.64 -8.58
CA GLN A 168 8.17 3.49 -9.75
C GLN A 168 8.59 4.47 -10.86
N PRO A 169 8.34 4.16 -12.15
CA PRO A 169 8.78 5.01 -13.26
C PRO A 169 8.33 6.48 -13.17
N TRP A 170 7.17 6.75 -12.54
CA TRP A 170 6.56 8.08 -12.46
C TRP A 170 7.00 8.94 -11.26
N ASN A 171 7.84 8.40 -10.36
CA ASN A 171 8.23 9.11 -9.13
C ASN A 171 9.74 9.38 -9.01
N GLN A 172 10.45 9.38 -10.14
CA GLN A 172 11.91 9.54 -10.21
C GLN A 172 12.42 10.92 -9.74
N HIS A 173 11.53 11.91 -9.62
CA HIS A 173 11.85 13.21 -9.05
C HIS A 173 11.95 13.22 -7.51
N TRP A 174 11.42 12.20 -6.81
CA TRP A 174 11.50 12.13 -5.35
C TRP A 174 12.95 12.00 -4.85
N LYS A 175 13.31 12.83 -3.87
CA LYS A 175 14.68 12.97 -3.33
C LYS A 175 14.87 12.40 -1.92
N GLY A 176 13.80 11.93 -1.28
CA GLY A 176 13.87 11.30 0.04
C GLY A 176 14.26 9.82 -0.02
N PRO A 177 14.13 9.10 1.11
CA PRO A 177 14.36 7.66 1.17
C PRO A 177 13.55 6.92 0.11
N ARG A 178 14.16 5.90 -0.50
CA ARG A 178 13.59 5.10 -1.58
C ARG A 178 14.00 3.63 -1.42
N VAL A 179 13.09 2.74 -1.78
CA VAL A 179 13.31 1.29 -1.82
C VAL A 179 12.73 0.70 -3.09
N LYS A 180 13.19 -0.48 -3.50
CA LYS A 180 12.69 -1.19 -4.69
C LYS A 180 11.63 -2.23 -4.37
N THR A 181 11.52 -2.64 -3.11
CA THR A 181 10.58 -3.67 -2.67
C THR A 181 9.94 -3.31 -1.33
N VAL A 182 8.77 -3.87 -1.07
CA VAL A 182 8.08 -3.78 0.22
C VAL A 182 8.94 -4.36 1.35
N ASP A 183 9.71 -5.41 1.08
CA ASP A 183 10.60 -6.04 2.04
C ASP A 183 11.79 -5.13 2.44
N GLU A 184 12.36 -4.40 1.47
CA GLU A 184 13.37 -3.38 1.74
C GLU A 184 12.85 -2.24 2.62
N PHE A 185 11.59 -1.83 2.45
CA PHE A 185 10.94 -0.85 3.33
C PHE A 185 10.96 -1.31 4.79
N PHE A 186 10.48 -2.53 5.07
CA PHE A 186 10.46 -3.05 6.44
C PHE A 186 11.86 -3.14 7.05
N ARG A 187 12.85 -3.63 6.29
CA ARG A 187 14.25 -3.65 6.76
C ARG A 187 14.76 -2.26 7.11
N LEU A 188 14.45 -1.26 6.29
CA LEU A 188 14.83 0.13 6.52
C LEU A 188 14.21 0.67 7.80
N VAL A 189 12.91 0.44 8.01
CA VAL A 189 12.21 0.87 9.23
C VAL A 189 12.78 0.17 10.46
N GLN A 190 12.98 -1.15 10.41
CA GLN A 190 13.56 -1.92 11.52
C GLN A 190 14.97 -1.42 11.90
N ALA A 191 15.82 -1.17 10.89
CA ALA A 191 17.16 -0.63 11.13
C ALA A 191 17.11 0.74 11.82
N ARG A 192 16.15 1.60 11.46
CA ARG A 192 15.97 2.92 12.07
C ARG A 192 15.48 2.83 13.52
N ILE A 193 14.55 1.93 13.81
CA ILE A 193 14.10 1.67 15.18
C ILE A 193 15.29 1.23 16.04
N TYR A 194 16.05 0.25 15.57
CA TYR A 194 17.22 -0.25 16.29
C TYR A 194 18.26 0.85 16.58
N GLN A 195 18.55 1.71 15.59
CA GLN A 195 19.48 2.84 15.76
C GLN A 195 19.00 3.82 16.83
N ASN A 196 17.70 4.15 16.83
CA ASN A 196 17.12 5.04 17.83
C ASN A 196 17.20 4.45 19.24
N GLU A 197 16.93 3.15 19.40
CA GLU A 197 17.03 2.48 20.70
C GLU A 197 18.48 2.47 21.23
N VAL A 198 19.45 2.22 20.35
CA VAL A 198 20.88 2.25 20.72
C VAL A 198 21.30 3.66 21.13
N GLN A 199 20.85 4.70 20.42
CA GLN A 199 21.18 6.08 20.77
C GLN A 199 20.61 6.47 22.14
N VAL A 200 19.35 6.13 22.42
CA VAL A 200 18.71 6.40 23.72
C VAL A 200 19.44 5.72 24.88
N ARG A 201 19.91 4.48 24.68
CA ARG A 201 20.68 3.74 25.71
C ARG A 201 22.06 4.34 25.98
N ASN A 202 22.63 5.05 25.02
CA ASN A 202 23.99 5.60 25.11
C ASN A 202 24.04 7.08 25.54
N GLU A 203 22.91 7.73 25.81
CA GLU A 203 22.88 9.09 26.38
C GLU A 203 23.20 9.04 27.89
N PRO A 204 24.33 9.60 28.36
CA PRO A 204 24.66 9.62 29.78
C PRO A 204 23.71 10.55 30.54
N GLY A 205 22.79 9.98 31.32
CA GLY A 205 21.93 10.75 32.24
C GLY A 205 20.48 10.26 32.46
N LYS A 206 20.07 9.11 31.91
CA LYS A 206 18.73 8.53 32.16
C LYS A 206 18.77 7.03 32.49
N ALA A 207 19.50 6.68 33.54
CA ALA A 207 19.37 5.41 34.26
C ALA A 207 19.21 5.71 35.75
#